data_AF-A0A671EZP9-F1
#
_entry.id   AF-A0A671EZP9-F1
#
_cell.length_a   1.000
_cell.length_b   1.000
_cell.length_c   1.000
_cell.angle_alpha   90.00
_cell.angle_beta   90.00
_cell.angle_gamma   90.00
#
_symmetry.space_group_name_H-M   'P 1'
#
loop_
_entity.id
_entity.type
_entity.pdbx_description
1 polymer ?
#
loop_
_entity_poly.entity_id
_entity_poly.type
_entity_poly.pdbx_seq_one_letter_code
_entity_poly.pdbx_strand_id
1 'polypeptide(L)'
;MRRALLISWVACLVTTHQARLIGRCDLAKLLHQEDMDGFEGYSLSDWLCLAFVESHFNISKVNENADGSFDYGIFQINSHYWCTDHQSHSVNICHLECQGLIPTLHMSKLRLVEPVLNARLEVLEAQL
;
A
#
# COMPACT_ATOMS: atom_id res chain seq x y z
N MET A 1 -32.95 -7.20 -32.00
CA MET A 1 -32.11 -8.27 -31.37
C MET A 1 -30.63 -7.87 -31.24
N ARG A 2 -29.93 -7.41 -32.29
CA ARG A 2 -28.51 -6.98 -32.21
C ARG A 2 -28.23 -5.83 -31.22
N ARG A 3 -29.12 -4.83 -31.11
CA ARG A 3 -28.93 -3.70 -30.17
C ARG A 3 -29.06 -4.11 -28.70
N ALA A 4 -29.94 -5.07 -28.38
CA ALA A 4 -30.07 -5.60 -27.03
C ALA A 4 -28.84 -6.44 -26.61
N LEU A 5 -28.24 -7.15 -27.57
CA LEU A 5 -26.99 -7.89 -27.35
C LEU A 5 -25.80 -6.95 -27.08
N LEU A 6 -25.74 -5.81 -27.78
CA LEU A 6 -24.70 -4.79 -27.56
C LEU A 6 -24.85 -4.09 -26.20
N ILE A 7 -26.08 -3.79 -25.77
CA ILE A 7 -26.34 -3.19 -24.46
C ILE A 7 -25.97 -4.18 -23.33
N SER A 8 -26.25 -5.47 -23.51
CA SER A 8 -25.87 -6.53 -22.57
C SER A 8 -24.35 -6.71 -22.45
N TRP A 9 -23.60 -6.59 -23.56
CA TRP A 9 -22.14 -6.64 -23.56
C TRP A 9 -21.49 -5.45 -22.84
N VAL A 10 -22.01 -4.24 -23.04
CA VAL A 10 -21.47 -3.02 -22.40
C VAL A 10 -21.70 -3.03 -20.88
N ALA A 11 -22.83 -3.58 -20.41
CA ALA A 11 -23.13 -3.69 -18.98
C ALA A 11 -22.17 -4.64 -18.22
N CYS A 12 -21.55 -5.60 -18.90
CA CYS A 12 -20.66 -6.59 -18.30
C CYS A 12 -19.22 -6.07 -18.06
N LEU A 13 -18.89 -4.88 -18.58
CA LEU A 13 -17.55 -4.28 -18.47
C LEU A 13 -17.38 -3.33 -17.28
N VAL A 14 -18.40 -3.14 -16.46
CA VAL A 14 -18.27 -2.33 -15.24
C VAL A 14 -17.59 -3.17 -14.16
N THR A 15 -16.26 -3.27 -14.23
CA THR A 15 -15.45 -3.74 -13.10
C THR A 15 -15.52 -2.68 -12.02
N THR A 16 -16.27 -2.95 -10.95
CA THR A 16 -16.21 -2.11 -9.74
C THR A 16 -14.84 -2.34 -9.08
N HIS A 17 -13.94 -1.37 -9.23
CA HIS A 17 -12.70 -1.33 -8.46
C HIS A 17 -13.07 -0.94 -7.02
N GLN A 18 -13.54 -1.91 -6.22
CA GLN A 18 -13.75 -1.67 -4.79
C GLN A 18 -12.39 -1.40 -4.16
N ALA A 19 -12.21 -0.19 -3.60
CA ALA A 19 -11.11 0.09 -2.71
C ALA A 19 -11.18 -0.94 -1.57
N ARG A 20 -10.09 -1.71 -1.39
CA ARG A 20 -10.00 -2.63 -0.26
C ARG A 20 -9.61 -1.81 0.96
N LEU A 21 -10.58 -1.47 1.78
CA LEU A 21 -10.36 -0.76 3.03
C LEU A 21 -10.24 -1.76 4.17
N ILE A 22 -9.24 -1.57 5.04
CA ILE A 22 -9.14 -2.29 6.31
C ILE A 22 -9.69 -1.44 7.45
N GLY A 23 -10.43 -2.05 8.37
CA GLY A 23 -10.89 -1.38 9.58
C GLY A 23 -9.72 -1.03 10.50
N ARG A 24 -9.75 0.15 11.14
CA ARG A 24 -8.68 0.61 12.05
C ARG A 24 -8.34 -0.42 13.14
N CYS A 25 -9.35 -1.03 13.77
CA CYS A 25 -9.12 -2.04 14.82
C CYS A 25 -8.60 -3.36 14.27
N ASP A 26 -8.97 -3.74 13.04
CA ASP A 26 -8.49 -4.96 12.41
C ASP A 26 -7.02 -4.78 11.99
N LEU A 27 -6.66 -3.61 11.46
CA LEU A 27 -5.28 -3.23 11.23
C LEU A 27 -4.47 -3.22 12.53
N ALA A 28 -5.01 -2.65 13.61
CA ALA A 28 -4.36 -2.63 14.92
C ALA A 28 -4.07 -4.05 15.44
N LYS A 29 -5.03 -4.97 15.30
CA LYS A 29 -4.86 -6.38 15.67
C LYS A 29 -3.76 -7.05 14.85
N LEU A 30 -3.75 -6.85 13.53
CA LEU A 30 -2.72 -7.42 12.65
C LEU A 30 -1.33 -6.88 12.99
N LEU A 31 -1.19 -5.56 13.13
CA LEU A 31 0.08 -4.94 13.50
C LEU A 31 0.56 -5.42 14.88
N HIS A 32 -0.35 -5.60 15.84
CA HIS A 32 -0.01 -6.16 17.15
C HIS A 32 0.42 -7.64 17.07
N GLN A 33 -0.24 -8.46 16.22
CA GLN A 33 0.13 -9.86 15.97
C GLN A 33 1.50 -10.01 15.31
N GLU A 34 1.93 -9.00 14.53
CA GLU A 34 3.26 -8.90 13.92
C GLU A 34 4.28 -8.18 14.83
N ASP A 35 3.99 -8.04 16.12
CA ASP A 35 4.83 -7.41 17.15
C ASP A 35 5.19 -5.94 16.86
N MET A 36 4.43 -5.21 16.04
CA MET A 36 4.78 -3.84 15.62
C MET A 36 4.68 -2.79 16.74
N ASP A 37 3.98 -3.09 17.84
CA ASP A 37 3.85 -2.17 18.97
C ASP A 37 5.18 -2.06 19.74
N GLY A 38 5.75 -0.85 19.75
CA GLY A 38 7.07 -0.57 20.33
C GLY A 38 8.25 -0.88 19.39
N PHE A 39 8.00 -1.36 18.17
CA PHE A 39 9.06 -1.69 17.23
C PHE A 39 9.78 -0.44 16.72
N GLU A 40 11.12 -0.43 16.77
CA GLU A 40 11.96 0.76 16.51
C GLU A 40 11.54 1.99 17.34
N GLY A 41 10.89 1.78 18.50
CA GLY A 41 10.39 2.84 19.36
C GLY A 41 9.03 3.43 18.96
N TYR A 42 8.35 2.88 17.95
CA TYR A 42 7.05 3.37 17.48
C TYR A 42 5.88 2.60 18.10
N SER A 43 4.91 3.33 18.62
CA SER A 43 3.69 2.77 19.18
C SER A 43 2.74 2.27 18.09
N LEU A 44 1.80 1.39 18.44
CA LEU A 44 0.73 0.98 17.54
C LEU A 44 -0.05 2.17 16.96
N SER A 45 -0.24 3.25 17.72
CA SER A 45 -0.88 4.48 17.25
C SER A 45 -0.11 5.18 16.15
N ASP A 46 1.22 5.13 16.16
CA ASP A 46 2.05 5.76 15.12
C ASP A 46 1.85 5.04 13.78
N TRP A 47 1.87 3.71 13.78
CA TRP A 47 1.61 2.90 12.58
C TRP A 47 0.21 3.12 12.02
N LEU A 48 -0.81 3.21 12.89
CA LEU A 48 -2.18 3.52 12.48
C LEU A 48 -2.32 4.93 11.90
N CYS A 49 -1.60 5.91 12.46
CA CYS A 49 -1.58 7.28 11.95
C CYS A 49 -0.97 7.32 10.55
N LEU A 50 0.20 6.69 10.37
CA LEU A 50 0.87 6.61 9.08
C LEU A 50 -0.03 5.98 8.01
N ALA A 51 -0.61 4.80 8.30
CA ALA A 51 -1.54 4.13 7.39
C ALA A 51 -2.76 4.99 7.01
N PHE A 52 -3.24 5.83 7.93
CA PHE A 52 -4.35 6.74 7.65
C PHE A 52 -3.94 7.90 6.74
N VAL A 53 -2.81 8.54 7.02
CA VAL A 53 -2.31 9.68 6.23
C VAL A 53 -1.93 9.23 4.83
N GLU A 54 -1.24 8.10 4.73
CA GLU A 54 -0.72 7.59 3.46
C GLU A 54 -1.83 7.09 2.54
N SER A 55 -2.78 6.32 3.06
CA SER A 55 -3.71 5.59 2.21
C SER A 55 -5.16 5.65 2.64
N HIS A 56 -5.49 6.33 3.74
CA HIS A 56 -6.80 6.25 4.39
C HIS A 56 -7.23 4.79 4.64
N PHE A 57 -6.28 3.94 5.05
CA PHE A 57 -6.46 2.50 5.25
C PHE A 57 -6.82 1.71 3.98
N ASN A 58 -6.52 2.23 2.79
CA ASN A 58 -6.69 1.51 1.54
C ASN A 58 -5.50 0.59 1.29
N ILE A 59 -5.67 -0.72 1.52
CA ILE A 59 -4.63 -1.73 1.34
C ILE A 59 -4.27 -1.96 -0.14
N SER A 60 -5.04 -1.38 -1.07
CA SER A 60 -4.83 -1.48 -2.51
C SER A 60 -4.58 -0.12 -3.16
N LYS A 61 -4.17 0.89 -2.38
CA LYS A 61 -3.80 2.19 -2.96
C LYS A 61 -2.54 2.03 -3.81
N VAL A 62 -2.57 2.61 -5.00
CA VAL A 62 -1.42 2.77 -5.89
C VAL A 62 -1.39 4.24 -6.30
N ASN A 63 -0.23 4.87 -6.20
CA ASN A 63 0.00 6.24 -6.64
C ASN A 63 1.15 6.26 -7.65
N GLU A 64 1.04 7.09 -8.69
CA GLU A 64 2.12 7.31 -9.67
C GLU A 64 2.88 8.58 -9.29
N ASN A 65 4.21 8.52 -9.36
CA ASN A 65 5.10 9.63 -9.06
C ASN A 65 5.60 10.31 -10.33
N ALA A 66 6.09 11.54 -10.19
CA ALA A 66 6.56 12.34 -11.32
C ALA A 66 7.77 11.74 -12.06
N ASP A 67 8.55 10.88 -11.39
CA ASP A 67 9.68 10.15 -11.96
C ASP A 67 9.26 8.84 -12.66
N GLY A 68 7.97 8.52 -12.67
CA GLY A 68 7.40 7.30 -13.25
C GLY A 68 7.48 6.07 -12.33
N SER A 69 7.96 6.23 -11.10
CA SER A 69 7.82 5.19 -10.06
C SER A 69 6.40 5.17 -9.48
N PHE A 70 6.08 4.14 -8.70
CA PHE A 70 4.77 3.96 -8.09
C PHE A 70 4.86 3.63 -6.60
N ASP A 71 3.91 4.12 -5.82
CA ASP A 71 3.79 3.82 -4.39
C ASP A 71 2.66 2.82 -4.13
N TYR A 72 2.96 1.75 -3.39
CA TYR A 72 2.07 0.60 -3.25
C TYR A 72 1.58 0.39 -1.81
N GLY A 73 0.29 0.06 -1.71
CA GLY A 73 -0.32 -0.47 -0.50
C GLY A 73 -0.54 0.55 0.60
N ILE A 74 -0.79 0.04 1.81
CA ILE A 74 -1.30 0.84 2.94
C ILE A 74 -0.29 1.89 3.45
N PHE A 75 1.00 1.63 3.27
CA PHE A 75 2.10 2.51 3.67
C PHE A 75 2.79 3.18 2.47
N GLN A 76 2.21 3.09 1.27
CA GLN A 76 2.73 3.76 0.06
C GLN A 76 4.23 3.51 -0.17
N ILE A 77 4.61 2.24 -0.24
CA ILE A 77 6.01 1.84 -0.45
C ILE A 77 6.38 2.05 -1.92
N ASN A 78 7.41 2.86 -2.15
CA ASN A 78 7.85 3.28 -3.47
C ASN A 78 8.64 2.18 -4.23
N SER A 79 8.32 1.98 -5.52
CA SER A 79 8.95 0.97 -6.39
C SER A 79 10.32 1.36 -6.93
N HIS A 80 10.70 2.64 -6.89
CA HIS A 80 12.04 3.07 -7.32
C HIS A 80 13.13 2.38 -6.48
N TYR A 81 12.89 2.20 -5.18
CA TYR A 81 13.89 1.71 -4.24
C TYR A 81 13.57 0.34 -3.65
N TRP A 82 12.33 0.11 -3.23
CA TRP A 82 12.06 -0.94 -2.25
C TRP A 82 11.58 -2.26 -2.86
N CYS A 83 10.77 -2.19 -3.92
CA CYS A 83 10.14 -3.35 -4.54
C CYS A 83 10.15 -3.25 -6.07
N THR A 84 10.07 -4.39 -6.76
CA THR A 84 9.92 -4.42 -8.22
C THR A 84 8.46 -4.53 -8.62
N ASP A 85 8.02 -3.71 -9.57
CA ASP A 85 6.69 -3.75 -10.19
C ASP A 85 6.73 -4.18 -11.67
N HIS A 86 7.93 -4.38 -12.22
CA HIS A 86 8.23 -4.66 -13.64
C HIS A 86 7.71 -3.60 -14.62
N GLN A 87 7.37 -2.41 -14.13
CA GLN A 87 6.83 -1.29 -14.90
C GLN A 87 7.78 -0.08 -14.86
N SER A 88 8.41 0.16 -13.71
CA SER A 88 9.36 1.25 -13.48
C SER A 88 10.77 0.70 -13.18
N HIS A 89 11.78 1.57 -13.27
CA HIS A 89 13.13 1.20 -12.82
C HIS A 89 13.14 1.02 -11.31
N SER A 90 13.70 -0.09 -10.83
CA SER A 90 13.73 -0.42 -9.39
C SER A 90 15.11 -0.91 -8.94
N VAL A 91 15.57 -0.40 -7.80
CA VAL A 91 16.73 -0.96 -7.06
C VAL A 91 16.34 -2.27 -6.37
N ASN A 92 15.08 -2.40 -5.95
CA ASN A 92 14.50 -3.56 -5.28
C ASN A 92 15.32 -4.05 -4.05
N ILE A 93 15.57 -3.15 -3.10
CA ILE A 93 16.33 -3.40 -1.86
C ILE A 93 15.69 -4.53 -1.04
N CYS A 94 14.36 -4.60 -0.97
CA CYS A 94 13.67 -5.62 -0.19
C CYS A 94 13.53 -6.97 -0.93
N HIS A 95 14.00 -7.05 -2.18
CA HIS A 95 13.94 -8.24 -3.04
C HIS A 95 12.54 -8.86 -3.09
N LEU A 96 11.51 -8.04 -3.34
CA LEU A 96 10.12 -8.45 -3.36
C LEU A 96 9.33 -7.78 -4.49
N GLU A 97 8.20 -8.41 -4.84
CA GLU A 97 7.23 -7.91 -5.81
C GLU A 97 6.28 -6.89 -5.15
N CYS A 98 6.12 -5.70 -5.73
CA CYS A 98 5.27 -4.64 -5.17
C CYS A 98 3.80 -5.08 -5.02
N GLN A 99 3.32 -5.95 -5.91
CA GLN A 99 1.98 -6.52 -5.86
C GLN A 99 1.75 -7.38 -4.60
N GLY A 100 2.82 -7.93 -4.01
CA GLY A 100 2.77 -8.65 -2.73
C GLY A 100 2.44 -7.75 -1.52
N LEU A 101 2.60 -6.42 -1.67
CA LEU A 101 2.22 -5.42 -0.68
C LEU A 101 0.71 -5.13 -0.68
N ILE A 102 0.00 -5.57 -1.73
CA ILE A 102 -1.44 -5.39 -1.95
C ILE A 102 -2.08 -6.77 -2.05
N PRO A 103 -2.19 -7.57 -0.96
CA PRO A 103 -3.24 -7.40 0.05
C PRO A 103 -2.89 -8.02 1.42
N THR A 104 -1.62 -8.36 1.63
CA THR A 104 -1.15 -9.19 2.73
C THR A 104 -0.21 -8.36 3.59
N LEU A 105 -0.68 -7.98 4.78
CA LEU A 105 0.19 -7.54 5.88
C LEU A 105 1.07 -8.67 6.42
N HIS A 106 1.17 -9.79 5.70
CA HIS A 106 2.05 -10.92 5.99
C HIS A 106 3.47 -10.62 5.50
N MET A 107 3.95 -9.47 5.92
CA MET A 107 5.26 -8.94 5.57
C MET A 107 6.13 -9.11 6.80
N SER A 108 7.28 -9.77 6.64
CA SER A 108 8.22 -9.96 7.75
C SER A 108 8.62 -8.57 8.28
N LYS A 109 8.52 -8.37 9.59
CA LYS A 109 8.91 -7.13 10.30
C LYS A 109 10.18 -6.49 9.73
N LEU A 110 11.23 -7.29 9.56
CA LEU A 110 12.54 -6.88 9.04
C LEU A 110 12.54 -6.31 7.62
N ARG A 111 11.58 -6.70 6.77
CA ARG A 111 11.54 -6.25 5.36
C ARG A 111 10.80 -4.92 5.19
N LEU A 112 10.00 -4.52 6.17
CA LEU A 112 9.19 -3.30 6.10
C LEU A 112 9.79 -2.13 6.90
N VAL A 113 10.78 -2.38 7.74
CA VAL A 113 11.32 -1.35 8.64
C VAL A 113 11.77 -0.12 7.87
N GLU A 114 12.78 -0.27 7.02
CA GLU A 114 13.36 0.87 6.30
C GLU A 114 12.37 1.52 5.33
N PRO A 115 11.63 0.78 4.48
CA PRO A 115 10.65 1.39 3.58
C PRO A 115 9.59 2.20 4.31
N VAL A 116 9.02 1.66 5.40
CA VAL A 116 7.91 2.31 6.10
C VAL A 116 8.40 3.46 6.98
N LEU A 117 9.60 3.36 7.55
CA LEU A 117 10.22 4.49 8.23
C LEU A 117 10.55 5.63 7.25
N ASN A 118 10.95 5.31 6.01
CA ASN A 118 11.18 6.33 4.99
C ASN A 118 9.88 7.01 4.55
N ALA A 119 8.81 6.24 4.30
CA ALA A 119 7.48 6.79 4.01
C ALA A 119 7.02 7.77 5.11
N ARG A 120 7.29 7.44 6.38
CA ARG A 120 7.03 8.36 7.51
C ARG A 120 7.84 9.66 7.43
N LEU A 121 9.11 9.62 7.03
CA LEU A 121 9.93 10.84 6.86
C LEU A 121 9.33 11.74 5.79
N GLU A 122 8.90 11.17 4.66
CA GLU A 122 8.25 11.90 3.57
C GLU A 122 6.95 12.57 4.04
N VAL A 123 6.14 11.88 4.85
CA VAL A 123 4.93 12.49 5.46
C VAL A 123 5.28 13.63 6.42
N LEU A 124 6.31 13.47 7.24
CA LEU A 124 6.73 14.52 8.18
C LEU A 124 7.23 15.76 7.43
N GLU A 125 7.97 15.57 6.34
CA GLU A 125 8.43 16.66 5.47
C GLU A 125 7.27 17.33 4.73
N ALA A 126 6.28 16.58 4.26
CA ALA A 126 5.10 17.13 3.58
C ALA A 126 4.14 17.91 4.52
N GLN A 127 4.31 17.79 5.83
CA GLN A 127 3.51 18.49 6.85
C GLN A 127 4.17 19.78 7.38
N LEU A 128 5.39 20.09 6.93
CA LEU A 128 6.16 21.30 7.27
C LEU A 128 6.11 22.33 6.13
#